data_AF-A0A2M8PNA1-F1
#
_entry.id   AF-A0A2M8PNA1-F1
#
_cell.length_a   1.000
_cell.length_b   1.000
_cell.length_c   1.000
_cell.angle_alpha   90.00
_cell.angle_beta   90.00
_cell.angle_gamma   90.00
#
_symmetry.space_group_name_H-M   'P 1'
#
loop_
_entity.id
_entity.type
_entity.pdbx_description
1 polymer ?
#
loop_
_entity_poly.entity_id
_entity_poly.type
_entity_poly.pdbx_seq_one_letter_code
_entity_poly.pdbx_strand_id
1 'polypeptide(L)'
;IYSRHDKKLELTPEIQKRFDLEENTCTPNQLIRAMLRARTDLMWFGGIGTYIKGKNETNDSVGDKGNDALRINAQELRAKVVGEGANLAMTQQARIEYALTGGRCNADYIDNAAGVASSDDEVNIKILLGDVMANPEHKMDIKKRNKLLESMTDDVAQHVLRCCYQQVQGISLMELQAADNLAQQIRLISYLEQRVHLNRELEFLPCDEELKNRLSSGKGLTRPELSVLQSYAKIAYTEALLNSDIVESKAMEERLLRYFPEKLSQRYKKEILRHRLRNEIIATTLASGIVNRMGPAFLMDRMNKCGASAEEVAKAYIIVREAFGLRDIWNRIEALDGKVPAAVQLKALRETERMTARAVTWFLTRYGRKLDINRDIANFEDGIRAVKKHMNDVVPSDLLKTIQ
;
A
#
# COMPACT_ATOMS: atom_id res chain seq x y z
N ILE A 1 -24.39 -24.37 -17.63
CA ILE A 1 -23.70 -23.21 -18.24
C ILE A 1 -24.73 -22.50 -19.11
N TYR A 2 -24.90 -21.19 -18.96
CA TYR A 2 -25.86 -20.38 -19.73
C TYR A 2 -25.13 -19.42 -20.68
N SER A 3 -25.72 -19.11 -21.83
CA SER A 3 -25.19 -18.09 -22.74
C SER A 3 -25.73 -16.71 -22.37
N ARG A 4 -24.87 -15.68 -22.49
CA ARG A 4 -25.30 -14.27 -22.35
C ARG A 4 -26.22 -13.81 -23.49
N HIS A 5 -26.25 -14.56 -24.60
CA HIS A 5 -27.10 -14.28 -25.75
C HIS A 5 -28.49 -14.92 -25.64
N ASP A 6 -28.72 -15.74 -24.62
CA ASP A 6 -30.02 -16.36 -24.41
C ASP A 6 -31.05 -15.30 -24.02
N LYS A 7 -32.27 -15.41 -24.56
CA LYS A 7 -33.38 -14.50 -24.21
C LYS A 7 -34.03 -14.88 -22.87
N LYS A 8 -33.88 -16.15 -22.47
CA LYS A 8 -34.52 -16.74 -21.30
C LYS A 8 -33.67 -17.90 -20.80
N LEU A 9 -33.46 -17.95 -19.49
CA LEU A 9 -32.77 -19.00 -18.75
C LEU A 9 -33.80 -19.72 -17.89
N GLU A 10 -33.78 -21.05 -17.88
CA GLU A 10 -34.52 -21.86 -16.91
C GLU A 10 -33.61 -22.10 -15.70
N LEU A 11 -34.03 -21.65 -14.52
CA LEU A 11 -33.25 -21.71 -13.30
C LEU A 11 -33.53 -22.99 -12.54
N THR A 12 -32.48 -23.59 -11.99
CA THR A 12 -32.64 -24.70 -11.04
C THR A 12 -32.97 -24.17 -9.64
N PRO A 13 -33.58 -24.99 -8.75
CA PRO A 13 -33.83 -24.60 -7.37
C PRO A 13 -32.57 -24.15 -6.61
N GLU A 14 -31.41 -24.71 -6.94
CA GLU A 14 -30.12 -24.31 -6.34
C GLU A 14 -29.71 -22.90 -6.76
N ILE A 15 -29.90 -22.53 -8.03
CA ILE A 15 -29.58 -21.19 -8.54
C ILE A 15 -30.53 -20.16 -7.92
N GLN A 16 -31.82 -20.48 -7.85
CA GLN A 16 -32.83 -19.67 -7.18
C GLN A 16 -32.45 -19.40 -5.73
N LYS A 17 -32.14 -20.46 -4.97
CA LYS A 17 -31.69 -20.36 -3.58
C LYS A 17 -30.38 -19.59 -3.43
N ARG A 18 -29.42 -19.76 -4.35
CA ARG A 18 -28.09 -19.11 -4.26
C ARG A 18 -28.17 -17.60 -4.43
N PHE A 19 -29.08 -17.12 -5.28
CA PHE A 19 -29.18 -15.71 -5.68
C PHE A 19 -30.47 -15.03 -5.20
N ASP A 20 -31.22 -15.66 -4.29
CA ASP A 20 -32.49 -15.18 -3.76
C ASP A 20 -33.50 -14.82 -4.87
N LEU A 21 -33.67 -15.72 -5.85
CA LEU A 21 -34.63 -15.57 -6.94
C LEU A 21 -35.85 -16.47 -6.73
N GLU A 22 -37.05 -15.91 -6.91
CA GLU A 22 -38.32 -16.66 -6.77
C GLU A 22 -38.81 -17.23 -8.10
N GLU A 23 -38.47 -16.59 -9.22
CA GLU A 23 -38.91 -17.00 -10.55
C GLU A 23 -38.13 -18.22 -11.04
N ASN A 24 -38.81 -19.14 -11.72
CA ASN A 24 -38.17 -20.32 -12.33
C ASN A 24 -37.40 -19.96 -13.61
N THR A 25 -37.56 -18.74 -14.12
CA THR A 25 -36.93 -18.31 -15.37
C THR A 25 -36.56 -16.84 -15.30
N CYS A 26 -35.43 -16.46 -15.86
CA CYS A 26 -35.04 -15.05 -15.97
C CYS A 26 -34.21 -14.78 -17.24
N THR A 27 -33.94 -13.53 -17.54
CA THR A 27 -32.95 -13.13 -18.56
C THR A 27 -31.52 -13.26 -18.00
N PRO A 28 -30.49 -13.37 -18.84
CA PRO A 28 -29.09 -13.34 -18.38
C PRO A 28 -28.76 -12.08 -17.58
N ASN A 29 -29.29 -10.92 -17.97
CA ASN A 29 -29.06 -9.66 -17.26
C ASN A 29 -29.67 -9.68 -15.85
N GLN A 30 -30.88 -10.24 -15.70
CA GLN A 30 -31.49 -10.42 -14.37
C GLN A 30 -30.66 -11.35 -13.49
N LEU A 31 -30.12 -12.45 -14.04
CA LEU A 31 -29.26 -13.35 -13.28
C LEU A 31 -27.96 -12.66 -12.84
N ILE A 32 -27.28 -11.94 -13.73
CA ILE A 32 -26.05 -11.19 -13.38
C ILE A 32 -26.34 -10.13 -12.31
N ARG A 33 -27.46 -9.40 -12.45
CA ARG A 33 -27.94 -8.45 -11.44
C ARG A 33 -28.17 -9.12 -10.09
N ALA A 34 -28.73 -10.33 -10.05
CA ALA A 34 -28.91 -11.09 -8.82
C ALA A 34 -27.57 -11.57 -8.23
N MET A 35 -26.62 -11.97 -9.09
CA MET A 35 -25.25 -12.32 -8.69
C MET A 35 -24.52 -11.15 -8.02
N LEU A 36 -24.63 -9.93 -8.60
CA LEU A 36 -24.05 -8.71 -8.01
C LEU A 36 -24.66 -8.36 -6.65
N ARG A 37 -25.93 -8.73 -6.42
CA ARG A 37 -26.61 -8.58 -5.14
C ARG A 37 -26.42 -9.79 -4.24
N ALA A 38 -25.64 -10.82 -4.61
CA ALA A 38 -25.58 -12.05 -3.83
C ALA A 38 -24.99 -11.83 -2.43
N ARG A 39 -25.50 -12.55 -1.44
CA ARG A 39 -24.83 -12.67 -0.13
C ARG A 39 -23.57 -13.52 -0.33
N THR A 40 -22.41 -12.95 -0.03
CA THR A 40 -21.10 -13.61 -0.14
C THR A 40 -20.10 -12.95 0.80
N ASP A 41 -19.06 -13.67 1.21
CA ASP A 41 -17.99 -13.06 1.98
C ASP A 41 -17.10 -12.18 1.10
N LEU A 42 -16.73 -12.69 -0.08
CA LEU A 42 -15.91 -11.98 -1.07
C LEU A 42 -16.62 -11.95 -2.43
N MET A 43 -16.60 -10.78 -3.06
CA MET A 43 -16.91 -10.57 -4.47
C MET A 43 -15.66 -10.06 -5.17
N TRP A 44 -15.15 -10.82 -6.13
CA TRP A 44 -13.91 -10.50 -6.85
C TRP A 44 -14.21 -10.17 -8.31
N PHE A 45 -13.86 -8.96 -8.73
CA PHE A 45 -14.00 -8.52 -10.11
C PHE A 45 -12.70 -8.76 -10.88
N GLY A 46 -12.69 -9.82 -11.70
CA GLY A 46 -11.54 -10.18 -12.55
C GLY A 46 -11.61 -9.66 -13.99
N GLY A 47 -12.63 -8.88 -14.35
CA GLY A 47 -12.84 -8.37 -15.70
C GLY A 47 -13.18 -6.89 -15.70
N ILE A 48 -12.91 -6.22 -16.81
CA ILE A 48 -13.14 -4.78 -17.00
C ILE A 48 -14.64 -4.49 -17.09
N GLY A 49 -15.07 -3.39 -16.48
CA GLY A 49 -16.42 -2.84 -16.62
C GLY A 49 -16.98 -2.32 -15.32
N THR A 50 -17.77 -1.24 -15.37
CA THR A 50 -18.32 -0.58 -14.18
C THR A 50 -19.69 -1.15 -13.83
N TYR A 51 -19.70 -2.11 -12.90
CA TYR A 51 -20.88 -2.85 -12.45
C TYR A 51 -21.62 -2.18 -11.29
N ILE A 52 -20.94 -1.34 -10.52
CA ILE A 52 -21.49 -0.72 -9.32
C ILE A 52 -21.24 0.78 -9.36
N LYS A 53 -22.28 1.58 -9.14
CA LYS A 53 -22.18 3.05 -9.02
C LYS A 53 -22.73 3.55 -7.69
N GLY A 54 -22.39 4.79 -7.35
CA GLY A 54 -23.03 5.55 -6.30
C GLY A 54 -24.50 5.83 -6.63
N LYS A 55 -25.30 6.05 -5.59
CA LYS A 55 -26.74 6.32 -5.72
C LYS A 55 -27.01 7.55 -6.59
N ASN A 56 -26.20 8.60 -6.46
CA ASN A 56 -26.43 9.88 -7.11
C ASN A 56 -25.84 9.97 -8.53
N GLU A 57 -25.08 8.96 -8.96
CA GLU A 57 -24.55 8.89 -10.32
C GLU A 57 -25.62 8.37 -11.29
N THR A 58 -25.66 8.90 -12.52
CA THR A 58 -26.49 8.34 -13.59
C THR A 58 -25.69 7.32 -14.38
N ASN A 59 -26.35 6.36 -15.05
CA ASN A 59 -25.64 5.43 -15.93
C ASN A 59 -24.85 6.15 -17.03
N ASP A 60 -25.39 7.24 -17.56
CA ASP A 60 -24.73 8.06 -18.59
C ASP A 60 -23.42 8.69 -18.07
N SER A 61 -23.44 9.22 -16.84
CA SER A 61 -22.24 9.81 -16.21
C SER A 61 -21.11 8.81 -15.93
N VAL A 62 -21.41 7.51 -15.82
CA VAL A 62 -20.42 6.46 -15.58
C VAL A 62 -19.60 6.15 -16.85
N GLY A 63 -20.16 6.37 -18.04
CA GLY A 63 -19.45 6.22 -19.31
C GLY A 63 -19.29 4.78 -19.83
N ASP A 64 -19.82 3.76 -19.13
CA ASP A 64 -19.75 2.35 -19.55
C ASP A 64 -21.11 1.80 -19.97
N LYS A 65 -21.51 2.13 -21.20
CA LYS A 65 -22.82 1.74 -21.75
C LYS A 65 -23.03 0.22 -21.82
N GLY A 66 -21.95 -0.55 -21.95
CA GLY A 66 -22.01 -2.01 -22.05
C GLY A 66 -22.57 -2.68 -20.79
N ASN A 67 -22.39 -2.03 -19.63
CA ASN A 67 -22.85 -2.55 -18.35
C ASN A 67 -24.08 -1.82 -17.78
N ASP A 68 -24.68 -0.85 -18.50
CA ASP A 68 -25.83 -0.07 -18.01
C ASP A 68 -27.00 -0.94 -17.52
N ALA A 69 -27.34 -1.98 -18.29
CA ALA A 69 -28.41 -2.91 -17.94
C ALA A 69 -28.08 -3.79 -16.72
N LEU A 70 -26.79 -3.99 -16.44
CA LEU A 70 -26.29 -4.83 -15.35
C LEU A 70 -26.07 -4.03 -14.07
N ARG A 71 -25.81 -2.73 -14.20
CA ARG A 71 -25.31 -1.88 -13.12
C ARG A 71 -26.28 -1.78 -11.94
N ILE A 72 -25.72 -1.84 -10.75
CA ILE A 72 -26.44 -1.71 -9.48
C ILE A 72 -25.89 -0.53 -8.66
N ASN A 73 -26.64 -0.06 -7.68
CA ASN A 73 -26.13 0.90 -6.71
C ASN A 73 -25.31 0.19 -5.61
N ALA A 74 -24.32 0.89 -5.05
CA ALA A 74 -23.48 0.39 -3.96
C ALA A 74 -24.28 -0.11 -2.75
N GLN A 75 -25.42 0.52 -2.45
CA GLN A 75 -26.31 0.13 -1.35
C GLN A 75 -27.00 -1.23 -1.54
N GLU A 76 -27.03 -1.74 -2.78
CA GLU A 76 -27.61 -3.04 -3.12
C GLU A 76 -26.60 -4.19 -2.94
N LEU A 77 -25.33 -3.88 -2.69
CA LEU A 77 -24.30 -4.88 -2.41
C LEU A 77 -24.55 -5.56 -1.07
N ARG A 78 -24.45 -6.89 -1.08
CA ARG A 78 -24.53 -7.73 0.12
C ARG A 78 -23.26 -8.57 0.35
N ALA A 79 -22.22 -8.33 -0.46
CA ALA A 79 -20.89 -8.86 -0.18
C ALA A 79 -20.35 -8.24 1.11
N LYS A 80 -19.50 -8.95 1.87
CA LYS A 80 -18.77 -8.34 3.00
C LYS A 80 -17.50 -7.62 2.53
N VAL A 81 -16.84 -8.18 1.53
CA VAL A 81 -15.62 -7.66 0.90
C VAL A 81 -15.80 -7.62 -0.61
N VAL A 82 -15.39 -6.52 -1.23
CA VAL A 82 -15.25 -6.39 -2.68
C VAL A 82 -13.78 -6.17 -3.00
N GLY A 83 -13.24 -6.98 -3.91
CA GLY A 83 -11.90 -6.82 -4.46
C GLY A 83 -11.94 -6.58 -5.97
N GLU A 84 -11.13 -5.65 -6.45
CA GLU A 84 -11.08 -5.23 -7.85
C GLU A 84 -9.77 -5.66 -8.52
N GLY A 85 -9.76 -6.88 -9.06
CA GLY A 85 -8.62 -7.41 -9.82
C GLY A 85 -8.47 -6.82 -11.23
N ALA A 86 -9.51 -6.15 -11.73
CA ALA A 86 -9.49 -5.34 -12.95
C ALA A 86 -9.83 -3.88 -12.62
N ASN A 87 -9.68 -2.98 -13.59
CA ASN A 87 -9.98 -1.57 -13.40
C ASN A 87 -11.49 -1.29 -13.38
N LEU A 88 -11.88 -0.37 -12.50
CA LEU A 88 -13.18 0.32 -12.48
C LEU A 88 -14.40 -0.61 -12.37
N ALA A 89 -14.37 -1.64 -11.53
CA ALA A 89 -15.59 -2.41 -11.24
C ALA A 89 -16.64 -1.58 -10.49
N MET A 90 -16.15 -0.70 -9.63
CA MET A 90 -16.91 0.28 -8.86
C MET A 90 -16.50 1.69 -9.27
N THR A 91 -17.45 2.63 -9.35
CA THR A 91 -17.09 4.05 -9.35
C THR A 91 -16.48 4.43 -8.00
N GLN A 92 -15.70 5.51 -7.94
CA GLN A 92 -15.11 5.97 -6.68
C GLN A 92 -16.19 6.33 -5.65
N GLN A 93 -17.28 6.99 -6.09
CA GLN A 93 -18.41 7.27 -5.21
C GLN A 93 -19.07 5.98 -4.69
N ALA A 94 -19.19 4.94 -5.52
CA ALA A 94 -19.69 3.64 -5.08
C ALA A 94 -18.83 3.01 -3.98
N ARG A 95 -17.51 3.09 -4.12
CA ARG A 95 -16.57 2.57 -3.11
C ARG A 95 -16.75 3.28 -1.77
N ILE A 96 -16.85 4.61 -1.79
CA ILE A 96 -17.05 5.41 -0.58
C ILE A 96 -18.41 5.09 0.05
N GLU A 97 -19.50 5.07 -0.73
CA GLU A 97 -20.84 4.72 -0.24
C GLU A 97 -20.88 3.32 0.38
N TYR A 98 -20.26 2.32 -0.27
CA TYR A 98 -20.18 0.95 0.23
C TYR A 98 -19.33 0.84 1.51
N ALA A 99 -18.22 1.57 1.59
CA ALA A 99 -17.40 1.63 2.80
C ALA A 99 -18.17 2.25 3.99
N LEU A 100 -18.94 3.31 3.74
CA LEU A 100 -19.74 3.99 4.77
C LEU A 100 -20.87 3.11 5.34
N THR A 101 -21.34 2.10 4.60
CA THR A 101 -22.35 1.15 5.08
C THR A 101 -21.73 -0.09 5.76
N GLY A 102 -20.40 -0.11 5.95
CA GLY A 102 -19.67 -1.19 6.62
C GLY A 102 -19.12 -2.27 5.67
N GLY A 103 -19.29 -2.09 4.35
CA GLY A 103 -18.60 -2.88 3.35
C GLY A 103 -17.09 -2.64 3.35
N ARG A 104 -16.32 -3.63 2.90
CA ARG A 104 -14.85 -3.51 2.82
C ARG A 104 -14.40 -3.54 1.36
N CYS A 105 -13.77 -2.47 0.91
CA CYS A 105 -13.11 -2.40 -0.39
C CYS A 105 -11.89 -1.46 -0.29
N ASN A 106 -10.96 -1.62 -1.23
CA ASN A 106 -9.95 -0.60 -1.51
C ASN A 106 -10.31 0.12 -2.82
N ALA A 107 -9.43 0.99 -3.31
CA ALA A 107 -9.46 1.39 -4.71
C ALA A 107 -8.90 0.28 -5.61
N ASP A 108 -9.34 0.24 -6.87
CA ASP A 108 -8.89 -0.75 -7.86
C ASP A 108 -7.37 -0.78 -8.05
N TYR A 109 -6.74 0.38 -8.16
CA TYR A 109 -5.27 0.51 -8.29
C TYR A 109 -4.50 0.01 -7.06
N ILE A 110 -5.17 -0.31 -5.96
CA ILE A 110 -4.58 -1.02 -4.82
C ILE A 110 -4.68 -2.53 -5.02
N ASP A 111 -5.87 -3.02 -5.40
CA ASP A 111 -6.17 -4.46 -5.50
C ASP A 111 -5.55 -5.11 -6.75
N ASN A 112 -5.38 -4.36 -7.84
CA ASN A 112 -4.78 -4.84 -9.10
C ASN A 112 -3.33 -4.38 -9.34
N ALA A 113 -2.69 -3.78 -8.33
CA ALA A 113 -1.36 -3.18 -8.42
C ALA A 113 -0.24 -4.15 -8.88
N ALA A 114 -0.43 -5.46 -8.68
CA ALA A 114 0.57 -6.48 -8.98
C ALA A 114 0.99 -6.53 -10.45
N GLY A 115 0.08 -6.20 -11.38
CA GLY A 115 0.39 -6.17 -12.81
C GLY A 115 1.40 -5.07 -13.15
N VAL A 116 1.16 -3.85 -12.64
CA VAL A 116 2.05 -2.71 -12.84
C VAL A 116 3.39 -2.93 -12.15
N ALA A 117 3.37 -3.44 -10.91
CA ALA A 117 4.58 -3.71 -10.14
C ALA A 117 5.48 -4.77 -10.80
N SER A 118 4.89 -5.86 -11.33
CA SER A 118 5.65 -6.86 -12.10
C SER A 118 6.32 -6.26 -13.33
N SER A 119 5.62 -5.36 -14.02
CA SER A 119 6.15 -4.68 -15.21
C SER A 119 7.31 -3.75 -14.87
N ASP A 120 7.20 -2.99 -13.77
CA ASP A 120 8.28 -2.09 -13.32
C ASP A 120 9.56 -2.87 -12.96
N ASP A 121 9.43 -3.95 -12.17
CA ASP A 121 10.54 -4.84 -11.84
C ASP A 121 11.18 -5.46 -13.09
N GLU A 122 10.36 -5.96 -14.02
CA GLU A 122 10.86 -6.54 -15.27
C GLU A 122 11.60 -5.52 -16.13
N VAL A 123 11.09 -4.28 -16.25
CA VAL A 123 11.75 -3.20 -16.99
C VAL A 123 13.09 -2.84 -16.35
N ASN A 124 13.15 -2.68 -15.03
CA ASN A 124 14.39 -2.38 -14.31
C ASN A 124 15.42 -3.51 -14.46
N ILE A 125 14.99 -4.77 -14.40
CA ILE A 125 15.86 -5.92 -14.68
C ILE A 125 16.36 -5.90 -16.13
N LYS A 126 15.50 -5.57 -17.11
CA LYS A 126 15.91 -5.50 -18.53
C LYS A 126 16.92 -4.38 -18.78
N ILE A 127 16.77 -3.23 -18.12
CA ILE A 127 17.73 -2.12 -18.21
C ILE A 127 19.09 -2.60 -17.68
N LEU A 128 19.13 -3.18 -16.48
CA LEU A 128 20.34 -3.79 -15.90
C LEU A 128 20.99 -4.80 -16.86
N LEU A 129 20.20 -5.72 -17.41
CA LEU A 129 20.71 -6.76 -18.30
C LEU A 129 21.19 -6.21 -19.64
N GLY A 130 20.69 -5.04 -20.07
CA GLY A 130 21.25 -4.28 -21.19
C GLY A 130 22.71 -3.89 -20.94
N ASP A 131 23.01 -3.34 -19.77
CA ASP A 131 24.38 -2.98 -19.38
C ASP A 131 25.27 -4.22 -19.23
N VAL A 132 24.74 -5.32 -18.69
CA VAL A 132 25.45 -6.61 -18.59
C VAL A 132 25.78 -7.17 -19.96
N MET A 133 24.87 -7.08 -20.94
CA MET A 133 25.09 -7.52 -22.31
C MET A 133 26.11 -6.65 -23.05
N ALA A 134 26.14 -5.34 -22.74
CA ALA A 134 27.10 -4.41 -23.33
C ALA A 134 28.55 -4.64 -22.85
N ASN A 135 28.75 -5.26 -21.68
CA ASN A 135 30.08 -5.62 -21.18
C ASN A 135 30.51 -7.03 -21.69
N PRO A 136 31.53 -7.12 -22.57
CA PRO A 136 31.97 -8.39 -23.14
C PRO A 136 32.47 -9.42 -22.11
N GLU A 137 32.93 -8.98 -20.93
CA GLU A 137 33.41 -9.85 -19.86
C GLU A 137 32.33 -10.83 -19.39
N HIS A 138 31.05 -10.42 -19.43
CA HIS A 138 29.93 -11.24 -18.97
C HIS A 138 29.51 -12.33 -19.96
N LYS A 139 29.96 -12.24 -21.22
CA LYS A 139 29.59 -13.18 -22.30
C LYS A 139 28.08 -13.45 -22.37
N MET A 140 27.28 -12.42 -22.11
CA MET A 140 25.82 -12.46 -22.08
C MET A 140 25.24 -12.16 -23.47
N ASP A 141 24.57 -13.14 -24.06
CA ASP A 141 23.80 -12.97 -25.30
C ASP A 141 22.29 -12.92 -25.01
N ILE A 142 21.49 -12.60 -26.02
CA ILE A 142 20.04 -12.46 -25.87
C ILE A 142 19.34 -13.76 -25.41
N LYS A 143 19.86 -14.93 -25.82
CA LYS A 143 19.29 -16.23 -25.46
C LYS A 143 19.55 -16.54 -23.99
N LYS A 144 20.76 -16.28 -23.50
CA LYS A 144 21.13 -16.40 -22.08
C LYS A 144 20.36 -15.39 -21.23
N ARG A 145 20.21 -14.15 -21.71
CA ARG A 145 19.43 -13.10 -21.03
C ARG A 145 17.98 -13.51 -20.83
N ASN A 146 17.32 -14.01 -21.88
CA ASN A 146 15.92 -14.44 -21.79
C ASN A 146 15.76 -15.62 -20.82
N LYS A 147 16.66 -16.60 -20.87
CA LYS A 147 16.66 -17.73 -19.93
C LYS A 147 16.90 -17.28 -18.49
N LEU A 148 17.77 -16.30 -18.26
CA LEU A 148 18.00 -15.73 -16.94
C LEU A 148 16.74 -15.00 -16.43
N LEU A 149 16.10 -14.19 -17.28
CA LEU A 149 14.86 -13.48 -16.96
C LEU A 149 13.74 -14.45 -16.53
N GLU A 150 13.51 -15.50 -17.34
CA GLU A 150 12.55 -16.56 -17.04
C GLU A 150 12.87 -17.28 -15.73
N SER A 151 14.16 -17.49 -15.41
CA SER A 151 14.56 -18.16 -14.16
C SER A 151 14.31 -17.34 -12.87
N MET A 152 13.86 -16.09 -12.99
CA MET A 152 13.60 -15.18 -11.86
C MET A 152 12.11 -14.88 -11.68
N THR A 153 11.22 -15.55 -12.41
CA THR A 153 9.76 -15.33 -12.30
C THR A 153 9.26 -15.42 -10.86
N ASP A 154 9.68 -16.45 -10.10
CA ASP A 154 9.27 -16.60 -8.70
C ASP A 154 9.84 -15.52 -7.79
N ASP A 155 11.09 -15.09 -8.04
CA ASP A 155 11.74 -14.02 -7.27
C ASP A 155 10.98 -12.69 -7.44
N VAL A 156 10.62 -12.34 -8.69
CA VAL A 156 9.82 -11.15 -9.01
C VAL A 156 8.41 -11.28 -8.42
N ALA A 157 7.77 -12.45 -8.55
CA ALA A 157 6.43 -12.66 -8.00
C ALA A 157 6.41 -12.46 -6.47
N GLN A 158 7.40 -13.00 -5.76
CA GLN A 158 7.51 -12.82 -4.30
C GLN A 158 7.74 -11.35 -3.92
N HIS A 159 8.60 -10.64 -4.65
CA HIS A 159 8.85 -9.22 -4.40
C HIS A 159 7.58 -8.38 -4.61
N VAL A 160 6.86 -8.60 -5.71
CA VAL A 160 5.60 -7.92 -6.02
C VAL A 160 4.55 -8.21 -4.96
N LEU A 161 4.35 -9.48 -4.58
CA LEU A 161 3.40 -9.87 -3.54
C LEU A 161 3.74 -9.23 -2.20
N ARG A 162 5.03 -9.14 -1.85
CA ARG A 162 5.49 -8.46 -0.63
C ARG A 162 5.12 -6.98 -0.64
N CYS A 163 5.30 -6.30 -1.77
CA CYS A 163 4.95 -4.89 -1.95
C CYS A 163 3.44 -4.66 -1.82
N CYS A 164 2.62 -5.47 -2.51
CA CYS A 164 1.16 -5.39 -2.43
C CYS A 164 0.66 -5.67 -1.01
N TYR A 165 1.20 -6.69 -0.34
CA TYR A 165 0.85 -7.03 1.03
C TYR A 165 1.08 -5.86 1.99
N GLN A 166 2.25 -5.24 1.95
CA GLN A 166 2.58 -4.10 2.81
C GLN A 166 1.74 -2.86 2.51
N GLN A 167 1.37 -2.65 1.24
CA GLN A 167 0.50 -1.54 0.85
C GLN A 167 -0.89 -1.67 1.49
N VAL A 168 -1.53 -2.84 1.35
CA VAL A 168 -2.87 -3.11 1.89
C VAL A 168 -2.85 -3.17 3.44
N GLN A 169 -1.78 -3.71 4.02
CA GLN A 169 -1.55 -3.68 5.47
C GLN A 169 -1.47 -2.24 5.99
N GLY A 170 -0.73 -1.37 5.29
CA GLY A 170 -0.65 0.06 5.60
C GLY A 170 -2.02 0.74 5.59
N ILE A 171 -2.87 0.45 4.60
CA ILE A 171 -4.26 0.96 4.56
C ILE A 171 -5.09 0.48 5.74
N SER A 172 -4.93 -0.79 6.13
CA SER A 172 -5.67 -1.35 7.27
C SER A 172 -5.23 -0.73 8.60
N LEU A 173 -3.95 -0.42 8.76
CA LEU A 173 -3.46 0.34 9.91
C LEU A 173 -4.00 1.78 9.91
N MET A 174 -4.01 2.45 8.75
CA MET A 174 -4.58 3.78 8.60
C MET A 174 -6.07 3.83 8.95
N GLU A 175 -6.86 2.84 8.48
CA GLU A 175 -8.30 2.73 8.77
C GLU A 175 -8.55 2.59 10.28
N LEU A 176 -7.76 1.75 10.96
CA LEU A 176 -7.85 1.57 12.42
C LEU A 176 -7.67 2.90 13.19
N GLN A 177 -6.92 3.85 12.63
CA GLN A 177 -6.59 5.13 13.24
C GLN A 177 -7.27 6.31 12.53
N ALA A 178 -8.21 6.08 11.61
CA ALA A 178 -8.69 7.10 10.68
C ALA A 178 -9.35 8.29 11.39
N ALA A 179 -10.16 8.02 12.43
CA ALA A 179 -10.79 9.07 13.23
C ALA A 179 -9.75 9.87 14.05
N ASP A 180 -8.87 9.17 14.78
CA ASP A 180 -7.81 9.77 15.61
C ASP A 180 -6.87 10.67 14.77
N ASN A 181 -6.61 10.26 13.53
CA ASN A 181 -5.64 10.92 12.65
C ASN A 181 -6.28 11.89 11.65
N LEU A 182 -7.60 12.10 11.67
CA LEU A 182 -8.27 12.93 10.64
C LEU A 182 -7.68 14.34 10.57
N ALA A 183 -7.39 14.98 11.71
CA ALA A 183 -6.75 16.31 11.71
C ALA A 183 -5.37 16.32 11.01
N GLN A 184 -4.61 15.23 11.10
CA GLN A 184 -3.33 15.09 10.39
C GLN A 184 -3.57 14.85 8.89
N GLN A 185 -4.59 14.06 8.54
CA GLN A 185 -4.98 13.80 7.15
C GLN A 185 -5.48 15.06 6.44
N ILE A 186 -6.22 15.94 7.13
CA ILE A 186 -6.65 17.25 6.57
C ILE A 186 -5.42 18.09 6.18
N ARG A 187 -4.42 18.18 7.07
CA ARG A 187 -3.17 18.90 6.74
C ARG A 187 -2.40 18.25 5.60
N LEU A 188 -2.41 16.92 5.53
CA LEU A 188 -1.80 16.19 4.43
C LEU A 188 -2.51 16.49 3.11
N ILE A 189 -3.84 16.55 3.06
CA ILE A 189 -4.60 16.91 1.85
C ILE A 189 -4.11 18.28 1.34
N SER A 190 -4.09 19.30 2.20
CA SER A 190 -3.61 20.63 1.81
C SER A 190 -2.15 20.64 1.34
N TYR A 191 -1.29 19.83 1.97
CA TYR A 191 0.09 19.66 1.53
C TYR A 191 0.17 19.03 0.13
N LEU A 192 -0.64 18.01 -0.16
CA LEU A 192 -0.64 17.32 -1.44
C LEU A 192 -1.25 18.18 -2.57
N GLU A 193 -2.26 18.99 -2.27
CA GLU A 193 -2.81 19.99 -3.22
C GLU A 193 -1.72 20.96 -3.69
N GLN A 194 -0.86 21.41 -2.76
CA GLN A 194 0.22 22.34 -3.07
C GLN A 194 1.42 21.69 -3.77
N ARG A 195 1.75 20.45 -3.41
CA ARG A 195 3.01 19.81 -3.82
C ARG A 195 2.90 18.99 -5.10
N VAL A 196 1.80 18.27 -5.26
CA VAL A 196 1.60 17.34 -6.38
C VAL A 196 0.27 17.57 -7.08
N HIS A 197 -0.33 18.75 -6.86
CA HIS A 197 -1.57 19.18 -7.50
C HIS A 197 -2.72 18.18 -7.33
N LEU A 198 -2.82 17.56 -6.15
CA LEU A 198 -3.98 16.76 -5.79
C LEU A 198 -5.25 17.61 -6.00
N ASN A 199 -6.22 17.07 -6.73
CA ASN A 199 -7.52 17.70 -6.90
C ASN A 199 -8.56 16.87 -6.15
N ARG A 200 -9.09 17.42 -5.05
CA ARG A 200 -10.05 16.72 -4.18
C ARG A 200 -11.34 16.35 -4.91
N GLU A 201 -11.82 17.21 -5.79
CA GLU A 201 -13.07 16.96 -6.52
C GLU A 201 -12.90 15.78 -7.48
N LEU A 202 -11.81 15.74 -8.24
CA LEU A 202 -11.50 14.64 -9.15
C LEU A 202 -11.28 13.31 -8.42
N GLU A 203 -10.68 13.36 -7.22
CA GLU A 203 -10.40 12.18 -6.40
C GLU A 203 -11.55 11.81 -5.44
N PHE A 204 -12.67 12.54 -5.49
CA PHE A 204 -13.83 12.35 -4.61
C PHE A 204 -13.47 12.43 -3.12
N LEU A 205 -12.48 13.25 -2.76
CA LEU A 205 -12.14 13.53 -1.37
C LEU A 205 -13.13 14.53 -0.77
N PRO A 206 -13.49 14.41 0.53
CA PRO A 206 -14.48 15.28 1.15
C PRO A 206 -14.06 16.74 1.12
N CYS A 207 -15.02 17.67 1.01
CA CYS A 207 -14.78 19.12 1.12
C CYS A 207 -14.54 19.54 2.59
N ASP A 208 -14.15 20.79 2.83
CA ASP A 208 -13.77 21.26 4.17
C ASP A 208 -14.91 21.17 5.19
N GLU A 209 -16.14 21.48 4.77
CA GLU A 209 -17.32 21.36 5.62
C GLU A 209 -17.61 19.90 5.97
N GLU A 210 -17.43 18.97 5.02
CA GLU A 210 -17.58 17.55 5.30
C GLU A 210 -16.48 17.02 6.23
N LEU A 211 -15.22 17.43 6.05
CA LEU A 211 -14.11 17.07 6.93
C LEU A 211 -14.34 17.57 8.37
N LYS A 212 -14.85 18.80 8.53
CA LYS A 212 -15.23 19.35 9.85
C LYS A 212 -16.34 18.52 10.50
N ASN A 213 -17.37 18.16 9.74
CA ASN A 213 -18.48 17.35 10.23
C ASN A 213 -18.04 15.93 10.63
N ARG A 214 -17.13 15.31 9.86
CA ARG A 214 -16.55 14.01 10.21
C ARG A 214 -15.73 14.11 11.50
N LEU A 215 -14.91 15.17 11.63
CA LEU A 215 -14.09 15.41 12.81
C LEU A 215 -14.94 15.59 14.08
N SER A 216 -16.00 16.40 14.02
CA SER A 216 -16.91 16.61 15.16
C SER A 216 -17.72 15.35 15.53
N SER A 217 -17.95 14.47 14.56
CA SER A 217 -18.67 13.20 14.75
C SER A 217 -17.76 12.01 15.10
N GLY A 218 -16.46 12.23 15.28
CA GLY A 218 -15.50 11.15 15.54
C GLY A 218 -15.34 10.15 14.39
N LYS A 219 -15.62 10.56 13.15
CA LYS A 219 -15.47 9.74 11.93
C LYS A 219 -14.18 10.12 11.20
N GLY A 220 -13.57 9.15 10.53
CA GLY A 220 -12.38 9.35 9.69
C GLY A 220 -12.66 9.30 8.20
N LEU A 221 -11.57 9.26 7.41
CA LEU A 221 -11.63 8.86 6.01
C LEU A 221 -11.87 7.36 5.86
N THR A 222 -12.57 6.98 4.80
CA THR A 222 -12.83 5.58 4.38
C THR A 222 -11.60 4.98 3.71
N ARG A 223 -11.53 3.64 3.59
CA ARG A 223 -10.40 2.96 2.92
C ARG A 223 -10.13 3.44 1.48
N PRO A 224 -11.14 3.68 0.62
CA PRO A 224 -10.91 4.24 -0.72
C PRO A 224 -10.30 5.65 -0.66
N GLU A 225 -10.76 6.52 0.24
CA GLU A 225 -10.19 7.86 0.43
C GLU A 225 -8.75 7.80 0.98
N LEU A 226 -8.48 6.87 1.91
CA LEU A 226 -7.12 6.62 2.42
C LEU A 226 -6.17 6.09 1.36
N SER A 227 -6.68 5.30 0.41
CA SER A 227 -5.92 4.80 -0.74
C SER A 227 -5.41 5.94 -1.62
N VAL A 228 -6.24 6.97 -1.85
CA VAL A 228 -5.86 8.19 -2.58
C VAL A 228 -4.71 8.88 -1.86
N LEU A 229 -4.86 9.16 -0.55
CA LEU A 229 -3.82 9.85 0.21
C LEU A 229 -2.50 9.07 0.24
N GLN A 230 -2.56 7.73 0.32
CA GLN A 230 -1.39 6.88 0.26
C GLN A 230 -0.63 7.02 -1.06
N SER A 231 -1.34 6.96 -2.18
CA SER A 231 -0.75 7.06 -3.53
C SER A 231 -0.13 8.44 -3.76
N TYR A 232 -0.86 9.52 -3.49
CA TYR A 232 -0.36 10.87 -3.68
C TYR A 232 0.82 11.21 -2.76
N ALA A 233 0.81 10.71 -1.51
CA ALA A 233 1.95 10.89 -0.61
C ALA A 233 3.20 10.16 -1.10
N LYS A 234 3.07 8.96 -1.66
CA LYS A 234 4.21 8.25 -2.28
C LYS A 234 4.81 9.05 -3.42
N ILE A 235 4.01 9.67 -4.28
CA ILE A 235 4.48 10.53 -5.37
C ILE A 235 5.26 11.73 -4.79
N ALA A 236 4.62 12.49 -3.89
CA ALA A 236 5.23 13.68 -3.31
C ALA A 236 6.54 13.39 -2.56
N TYR A 237 6.60 12.27 -1.84
CA TYR A 237 7.79 11.89 -1.07
C TYR A 237 8.88 11.26 -1.93
N THR A 238 8.52 10.58 -3.02
CA THR A 238 9.50 10.11 -4.00
C THR A 238 10.21 11.31 -4.63
N GLU A 239 9.46 12.32 -5.07
CA GLU A 239 10.02 13.54 -5.64
C GLU A 239 10.92 14.29 -4.64
N ALA A 240 10.45 14.46 -3.39
CA ALA A 240 11.21 15.15 -2.36
C ALA A 240 12.52 14.42 -2.00
N LEU A 241 12.52 13.08 -2.00
CA LEU A 241 13.72 12.29 -1.70
C LEU A 241 14.66 12.20 -2.90
N LEU A 242 14.13 12.12 -4.12
CA LEU A 242 14.91 12.12 -5.35
C LEU A 242 15.72 13.41 -5.51
N ASN A 243 15.14 14.54 -5.10
CA ASN A 243 15.78 15.87 -5.10
C ASN A 243 16.65 16.14 -3.85
N SER A 244 17.18 15.10 -3.20
CA SER A 244 18.03 15.22 -2.00
C SER A 244 19.25 14.30 -2.08
N ASP A 245 20.27 14.57 -1.27
CA ASP A 245 21.55 13.84 -1.31
C ASP A 245 21.44 12.38 -0.78
N ILE A 246 20.29 12.00 -0.21
CA ILE A 246 20.08 10.67 0.36
C ILE A 246 20.21 9.56 -0.68
N VAL A 247 19.76 9.81 -1.93
CA VAL A 247 19.80 8.81 -2.99
C VAL A 247 21.23 8.48 -3.41
N GLU A 248 22.16 9.42 -3.24
CA GLU A 248 23.59 9.25 -3.57
C GLU A 248 24.37 8.60 -2.43
N SER A 249 23.80 8.52 -1.23
CA SER A 249 24.47 7.96 -0.06
C SER A 249 24.87 6.49 -0.25
N LYS A 250 26.11 6.15 0.13
CA LYS A 250 26.59 4.76 0.18
C LYS A 250 25.75 3.88 1.09
N ALA A 251 25.10 4.45 2.11
CA ALA A 251 24.19 3.71 2.97
C ALA A 251 22.98 3.12 2.22
N MET A 252 22.64 3.65 1.03
CA MET A 252 21.53 3.17 0.22
C MET A 252 21.90 2.01 -0.72
N GLU A 253 23.17 1.65 -0.84
CA GLU A 253 23.62 0.57 -1.75
C GLU A 253 22.96 -0.78 -1.42
N GLU A 254 22.87 -1.13 -0.13
CA GLU A 254 22.22 -2.37 0.30
C GLU A 254 20.71 -2.37 0.00
N ARG A 255 20.06 -1.19 0.06
CA ARG A 255 18.65 -1.04 -0.35
C ARG A 255 18.50 -1.28 -1.85
N LEU A 256 19.38 -0.70 -2.66
CA LEU A 256 19.37 -0.92 -4.11
C LEU A 256 19.62 -2.39 -4.47
N LEU A 257 20.54 -3.06 -3.79
CA LEU A 257 20.81 -4.48 -4.03
C LEU A 257 19.62 -5.37 -3.67
N ARG A 258 18.91 -5.07 -2.58
CA ARG A 258 17.70 -5.79 -2.17
C ARG A 258 16.49 -5.58 -3.09
N TYR A 259 16.51 -4.55 -3.93
CA TYR A 259 15.44 -4.32 -4.91
C TYR A 259 15.50 -5.35 -6.05
N PHE A 260 16.71 -5.76 -6.47
CA PHE A 260 16.87 -6.76 -7.52
C PHE A 260 16.81 -8.19 -6.96
N PRO A 261 16.36 -9.18 -7.75
CA PRO A 261 16.45 -10.60 -7.40
C PRO A 261 17.86 -10.99 -6.94
N GLU A 262 17.94 -11.88 -5.94
CA GLU A 262 19.20 -12.25 -5.29
C GLU A 262 20.26 -12.75 -6.28
N LYS A 263 19.83 -13.51 -7.31
CA LYS A 263 20.70 -13.99 -8.39
C LYS A 263 21.42 -12.85 -9.12
N LEU A 264 20.75 -11.71 -9.32
CA LEU A 264 21.34 -10.53 -9.96
C LEU A 264 22.20 -9.75 -8.97
N SER A 265 21.74 -9.56 -7.73
CA SER A 265 22.48 -8.80 -6.72
C SER A 265 23.82 -9.45 -6.36
N GLN A 266 23.90 -10.78 -6.36
CA GLN A 266 25.14 -11.52 -6.13
C GLN A 266 26.09 -11.45 -7.34
N ARG A 267 25.58 -11.57 -8.56
CA ARG A 267 26.40 -11.71 -9.78
C ARG A 267 26.79 -10.38 -10.43
N TYR A 268 25.92 -9.39 -10.37
CA TYR A 268 26.00 -8.13 -11.11
C TYR A 268 25.97 -6.91 -10.18
N LYS A 269 26.54 -7.06 -8.98
CA LYS A 269 26.60 -5.98 -7.97
C LYS A 269 27.16 -4.68 -8.55
N LYS A 270 28.25 -4.75 -9.34
CA LYS A 270 28.91 -3.56 -9.90
C LYS A 270 28.00 -2.83 -10.89
N GLU A 271 27.27 -3.58 -11.72
CA GLU A 271 26.32 -3.07 -12.70
C GLU A 271 25.09 -2.48 -12.01
N ILE A 272 24.55 -3.15 -10.97
CA ILE A 272 23.44 -2.63 -10.16
C ILE A 272 23.80 -1.29 -9.52
N LEU A 273 25.01 -1.16 -8.95
CA LEU A 273 25.46 0.10 -8.36
C LEU A 273 25.59 1.25 -9.37
N ARG A 274 25.67 0.93 -10.68
CA ARG A 274 25.71 1.89 -11.80
C ARG A 274 24.40 1.96 -12.57
N HIS A 275 23.35 1.31 -12.08
CA HIS A 275 22.07 1.22 -12.78
C HIS A 275 21.54 2.62 -13.10
N ARG A 276 21.06 2.82 -14.33
CA ARG A 276 20.63 4.13 -14.83
C ARG A 276 19.51 4.77 -14.01
N LEU A 277 18.64 3.95 -13.41
CA LEU A 277 17.54 4.38 -12.55
C LEU A 277 17.82 4.17 -11.05
N ARG A 278 19.09 4.10 -10.66
CA ARG A 278 19.49 3.85 -9.27
C ARG A 278 18.81 4.81 -8.29
N ASN A 279 18.81 6.10 -8.61
CA ASN A 279 18.34 7.13 -7.69
C ASN A 279 16.80 7.08 -7.55
N GLU A 280 16.10 6.86 -8.66
CA GLU A 280 14.66 6.71 -8.74
C GLU A 280 14.19 5.48 -7.97
N ILE A 281 14.85 4.33 -8.14
CA ILE A 281 14.56 3.10 -7.39
C ILE A 281 14.75 3.34 -5.88
N ILE A 282 15.84 3.99 -5.47
CA ILE A 282 16.11 4.28 -4.05
C ILE A 282 15.02 5.20 -3.49
N ALA A 283 14.71 6.31 -4.15
CA ALA A 283 13.70 7.27 -3.70
C ALA A 283 12.32 6.62 -3.57
N THR A 284 11.90 5.88 -4.60
CA THR A 284 10.57 5.25 -4.68
C THR A 284 10.40 4.16 -3.62
N THR A 285 11.38 3.28 -3.46
CA THR A 285 11.33 2.19 -2.47
C THR A 285 11.46 2.72 -1.04
N LEU A 286 12.17 3.83 -0.82
CA LEU A 286 12.28 4.48 0.48
C LEU A 286 10.97 5.19 0.86
N ALA A 287 10.42 6.00 -0.04
CA ALA A 287 9.12 6.66 0.14
C ALA A 287 8.03 5.64 0.43
N SER A 288 7.92 4.60 -0.42
CA SER A 288 6.94 3.53 -0.24
C SER A 288 7.12 2.79 1.09
N GLY A 289 8.35 2.48 1.47
CA GLY A 289 8.65 1.82 2.74
C GLY A 289 8.33 2.66 3.98
N ILE A 290 8.46 3.99 3.89
CA ILE A 290 8.03 4.90 4.96
C ILE A 290 6.51 4.96 5.02
N VAL A 291 5.85 5.24 3.89
CA VAL A 291 4.39 5.41 3.81
C VAL A 291 3.66 4.14 4.24
N ASN A 292 4.10 2.96 3.79
CA ASN A 292 3.46 1.69 4.13
C ASN A 292 3.56 1.34 5.62
N ARG A 293 4.59 1.81 6.34
CA ARG A 293 4.83 1.50 7.76
C ARG A 293 4.34 2.58 8.71
N MET A 294 4.44 3.84 8.30
CA MET A 294 4.20 5.00 9.16
C MET A 294 2.98 5.82 8.77
N GLY A 295 2.34 5.49 7.64
CA GLY A 295 1.25 6.25 7.07
C GLY A 295 1.71 7.47 6.26
N PRO A 296 0.83 8.02 5.41
CA PRO A 296 1.15 9.04 4.43
C PRO A 296 1.34 10.42 5.06
N ALA A 297 0.86 10.66 6.28
CA ALA A 297 1.05 11.95 6.95
C ALA A 297 2.41 12.05 7.67
N PHE A 298 3.10 10.93 7.88
CA PHE A 298 4.25 10.86 8.79
C PHE A 298 5.39 11.79 8.40
N LEU A 299 5.83 11.72 7.14
CA LEU A 299 7.03 12.43 6.70
C LEU A 299 6.80 13.95 6.76
N MET A 300 5.67 14.43 6.22
CA MET A 300 5.25 15.84 6.33
C MET A 300 5.10 16.27 7.80
N ASP A 301 4.47 15.47 8.66
CA ASP A 301 4.26 15.82 10.07
C ASP A 301 5.60 15.99 10.80
N ARG A 302 6.59 15.12 10.54
CA ARG A 302 7.94 15.25 11.12
C ARG A 302 8.69 16.45 10.57
N MET A 303 8.60 16.72 9.27
CA MET A 303 9.20 17.91 8.66
C MET A 303 8.67 19.19 9.35
N ASN A 304 7.35 19.31 9.48
CA ASN A 304 6.70 20.47 10.09
C ASN A 304 7.02 20.59 11.59
N LYS A 305 6.98 19.48 12.35
CA LYS A 305 7.23 19.50 13.80
C LYS A 305 8.69 19.77 14.18
N CYS A 306 9.63 19.32 13.37
CA CYS A 306 11.06 19.40 13.69
C CYS A 306 11.82 20.45 12.86
N GLY A 307 11.16 21.09 11.89
CA GLY A 307 11.79 21.97 10.91
C GLY A 307 12.86 21.24 10.10
N ALA A 308 12.64 19.96 9.82
CA ALA A 308 13.58 19.06 9.17
C ALA A 308 13.24 18.87 7.69
N SER A 309 14.24 18.54 6.87
CA SER A 309 14.03 18.17 5.47
C SER A 309 13.49 16.74 5.33
N ALA A 310 12.96 16.39 4.15
CA ALA A 310 12.52 15.03 3.85
C ALA A 310 13.68 14.01 4.02
N GLU A 311 14.88 14.40 3.60
CA GLU A 311 16.11 13.63 3.78
C GLU A 311 16.43 13.38 5.25
N GLU A 312 16.42 14.43 6.09
CA GLU A 312 16.72 14.30 7.53
C GLU A 312 15.73 13.35 8.22
N VAL A 313 14.43 13.47 7.91
CA VAL A 313 13.39 12.58 8.43
C VAL A 313 13.61 11.15 7.95
N ALA A 314 13.94 10.94 6.68
CA ALA A 314 14.20 9.61 6.12
C ALA A 314 15.46 8.97 6.73
N LYS A 315 16.55 9.73 6.92
CA LYS A 315 17.76 9.28 7.64
C LYS A 315 17.43 8.83 9.06
N ALA A 316 16.71 9.67 9.82
CA ALA A 316 16.29 9.33 11.17
C ALA A 316 15.41 8.06 11.20
N TYR A 317 14.48 7.91 10.26
CA TYR A 317 13.66 6.71 10.13
C TYR A 317 14.51 5.47 9.85
N ILE A 318 15.49 5.55 8.95
CA ILE A 318 16.38 4.44 8.64
C ILE A 318 17.18 4.03 9.88
N ILE A 319 17.78 5.00 10.57
CA ILE A 319 18.56 4.75 11.80
C ILE A 319 17.69 4.05 12.84
N VAL A 320 16.49 4.57 13.13
CA VAL A 320 15.56 3.96 14.09
C VAL A 320 15.15 2.55 13.64
N ARG A 321 14.87 2.35 12.36
CA ARG A 321 14.45 1.04 11.83
C ARG A 321 15.51 -0.03 12.05
N GLU A 322 16.76 0.26 11.70
CA GLU A 322 17.86 -0.70 11.85
C GLU A 322 18.25 -0.85 13.33
N ALA A 323 18.46 0.25 14.05
CA ALA A 323 18.95 0.21 15.44
C ALA A 323 18.02 -0.54 16.40
N PHE A 324 16.71 -0.50 16.15
CA PHE A 324 15.71 -1.26 16.92
C PHE A 324 15.35 -2.63 16.32
N GLY A 325 15.94 -3.02 15.18
CA GLY A 325 15.66 -4.30 14.52
C GLY A 325 14.19 -4.44 14.09
N LEU A 326 13.58 -3.35 13.60
CA LEU A 326 12.14 -3.32 13.33
C LEU A 326 11.70 -4.28 12.22
N ARG A 327 12.58 -4.57 11.25
CA ARG A 327 12.28 -5.54 10.19
C ARG A 327 11.93 -6.92 10.75
N ASP A 328 12.70 -7.40 11.72
CA ASP A 328 12.46 -8.71 12.35
C ASP A 328 11.17 -8.70 13.16
N ILE A 329 10.89 -7.60 13.85
CA ILE A 329 9.63 -7.43 14.59
C ILE A 329 8.44 -7.48 13.63
N TRP A 330 8.49 -6.72 12.53
CA TRP A 330 7.43 -6.73 11.52
C TRP A 330 7.25 -8.10 10.89
N ASN A 331 8.34 -8.78 10.49
CA ASN A 331 8.28 -10.13 9.93
C ASN A 331 7.64 -11.13 10.91
N ARG A 332 7.94 -11.03 12.22
CA ARG A 332 7.32 -11.88 13.25
C ARG A 332 5.83 -11.58 13.44
N ILE A 333 5.42 -10.32 13.37
CA ILE A 333 4.00 -9.93 13.45
C ILE A 333 3.27 -10.46 12.21
N GLU A 334 3.83 -10.27 11.03
CA GLU A 334 3.24 -10.70 9.75
C GLU A 334 3.18 -12.24 9.64
N ALA A 335 4.12 -12.96 10.23
CA ALA A 335 4.08 -14.44 10.30
C ALA A 335 2.90 -15.00 11.12
N LEU A 336 2.17 -14.14 11.85
CA LEU A 336 0.95 -14.49 12.57
C LEU A 336 -0.31 -14.38 11.69
N ASP A 337 -0.19 -13.97 10.42
CA ASP A 337 -1.32 -13.86 9.50
C ASP A 337 -2.07 -15.20 9.36
N GLY A 338 -3.41 -15.12 9.41
CA GLY A 338 -4.29 -16.28 9.53
C GLY A 338 -4.20 -17.08 10.84
N LYS A 339 -3.28 -16.75 11.76
CA LYS A 339 -3.08 -17.48 13.04
C LYS A 339 -3.67 -16.76 14.25
N VAL A 340 -3.79 -15.44 14.19
CA VAL A 340 -4.40 -14.61 15.25
C VAL A 340 -5.40 -13.64 14.63
N PRO A 341 -6.37 -13.09 15.39
CA PRO A 341 -7.27 -12.08 14.87
C PRO A 341 -6.51 -10.86 14.32
N ALA A 342 -6.90 -10.37 13.14
CA ALA A 342 -6.24 -9.25 12.47
C ALA A 342 -6.09 -8.00 13.36
N ALA A 343 -7.07 -7.73 14.23
CA ALA A 343 -7.03 -6.63 15.18
C ALA A 343 -5.82 -6.69 16.14
N VAL A 344 -5.38 -7.90 16.52
CA VAL A 344 -4.19 -8.09 17.39
C VAL A 344 -2.92 -7.70 16.64
N GLN A 345 -2.80 -8.09 15.38
CA GLN A 345 -1.64 -7.72 14.56
C GLN A 345 -1.59 -6.22 14.28
N LEU A 346 -2.73 -5.62 13.91
CA LEU A 346 -2.79 -4.18 13.67
C LEU A 346 -2.45 -3.39 14.93
N LYS A 347 -2.86 -3.87 16.11
CA LYS A 347 -2.44 -3.28 17.40
C LYS A 347 -0.92 -3.38 17.60
N ALA A 348 -0.31 -4.53 17.32
CA ALA A 348 1.15 -4.69 17.42
C ALA A 348 1.89 -3.76 16.44
N LEU A 349 1.43 -3.66 15.19
CA LEU A 349 1.98 -2.73 14.19
C LEU A 349 1.86 -1.27 14.65
N ARG A 350 0.71 -0.87 15.19
CA ARG A 350 0.50 0.47 15.77
C ARG A 350 1.49 0.80 16.88
N GLU A 351 1.83 -0.16 17.73
CA GLU A 351 2.85 0.07 18.77
C GLU A 351 4.24 0.27 18.18
N THR A 352 4.60 -0.47 17.11
CA THR A 352 5.85 -0.22 16.38
C THR A 352 5.86 1.17 15.71
N GLU A 353 4.75 1.60 15.13
CA GLU A 353 4.57 2.93 14.53
C GLU A 353 4.77 4.03 15.59
N ARG A 354 4.08 3.93 16.74
CA ARG A 354 4.20 4.90 17.84
C ARG A 354 5.62 5.02 18.37
N MET A 355 6.28 3.90 18.62
CA MET A 355 7.65 3.88 19.09
C MET A 355 8.59 4.52 18.06
N THR A 356 8.47 4.13 16.79
CA THR A 356 9.28 4.65 15.69
C THR A 356 9.10 6.16 15.56
N ALA A 357 7.85 6.64 15.61
CA ALA A 357 7.54 8.05 15.51
C ALA A 357 8.16 8.89 16.64
N ARG A 358 8.11 8.38 17.88
CA ARG A 358 8.75 9.03 19.03
C ARG A 358 10.27 9.06 18.88
N ALA A 359 10.88 7.93 18.49
CA ALA A 359 12.31 7.81 18.34
C ALA A 359 12.84 8.73 17.21
N VAL A 360 12.17 8.78 16.06
CA VAL A 360 12.51 9.69 14.95
C VAL A 360 12.49 11.14 15.41
N THR A 361 11.45 11.56 16.14
CA THR A 361 11.41 12.93 16.71
C THR A 361 12.54 13.18 17.69
N TRP A 362 12.91 12.19 18.51
CA TRP A 362 14.05 12.33 19.42
C TRP A 362 15.37 12.54 18.65
N PHE A 363 15.64 11.75 17.60
CA PHE A 363 16.82 11.93 16.76
C PHE A 363 16.88 13.33 16.14
N LEU A 364 15.76 13.79 15.59
CA LEU A 364 15.68 15.10 14.92
C LEU A 364 15.79 16.29 15.87
N THR A 365 15.41 16.15 17.15
CA THR A 365 15.34 17.26 18.11
C THR A 365 16.43 17.26 19.18
N ARG A 366 17.01 16.10 19.52
CA ARG A 366 17.95 15.94 20.63
C ARG A 366 19.34 15.50 20.21
N TYR A 367 19.45 14.60 19.24
CA TYR A 367 20.75 14.12 18.76
C TYR A 367 21.39 15.10 17.77
N GLY A 368 20.57 15.74 16.94
CA GLY A 368 20.99 16.81 16.03
C GLY A 368 20.84 16.45 14.55
N ARG A 369 20.98 17.45 13.68
CA ARG A 369 20.67 17.35 12.24
C ARG A 369 21.76 16.70 11.38
N LYS A 370 22.98 16.54 11.90
CA LYS A 370 24.10 15.89 11.19
C LYS A 370 24.07 14.36 11.33
N LEU A 371 22.94 13.77 10.94
CA LEU A 371 22.73 12.34 10.97
C LEU A 371 23.58 11.65 9.89
N ASP A 372 24.34 10.65 10.30
CA ASP A 372 25.04 9.73 9.42
C ASP A 372 24.46 8.33 9.62
N ILE A 373 23.88 7.77 8.56
CA ILE A 373 23.11 6.52 8.66
C ILE A 373 23.97 5.39 9.24
N ASN A 374 25.16 5.15 8.68
CA ASN A 374 25.96 3.98 9.06
C ASN A 374 26.57 4.14 10.46
N ARG A 375 27.15 5.31 10.74
CA ARG A 375 27.72 5.63 12.05
C ARG A 375 26.67 5.57 13.14
N ASP A 376 25.52 6.21 12.93
CA ASP A 376 24.51 6.34 13.97
C ASP A 376 23.75 5.01 14.17
N ILE A 377 23.59 4.16 13.14
CA ILE A 377 23.13 2.77 13.35
C ILE A 377 24.08 2.02 14.28
N ALA A 378 25.39 2.01 13.95
CA ALA A 378 26.38 1.28 14.74
C ALA A 378 26.44 1.76 16.19
N ASN A 379 26.42 3.08 16.41
CA ASN A 379 26.46 3.68 17.75
C ASN A 379 25.24 3.29 18.61
N PHE A 380 24.04 3.24 18.03
CA PHE A 380 22.81 3.00 18.80
C PHE A 380 22.46 1.51 18.93
N GLU A 381 22.83 0.66 17.96
CA GLU A 381 22.58 -0.79 18.03
C GLU A 381 23.19 -1.41 19.29
N ASP A 382 24.44 -1.10 19.61
CA ASP A 382 25.12 -1.68 20.76
C ASP A 382 24.48 -1.26 22.09
N GLY A 383 24.10 0.02 22.20
CA GLY A 383 23.38 0.53 23.37
C GLY A 383 22.00 -0.10 23.53
N ILE A 384 21.22 -0.20 22.44
CA ILE A 384 19.91 -0.84 22.45
C ILE A 384 20.03 -2.33 22.79
N ARG A 385 21.03 -3.03 22.25
CA ARG A 385 21.29 -4.45 22.56
C ARG A 385 21.65 -4.63 24.04
N ALA A 386 22.46 -3.75 24.60
CA ALA A 386 22.80 -3.76 26.03
C ALA A 386 21.55 -3.55 26.91
N VAL A 387 20.74 -2.53 26.62
CA VAL A 387 19.50 -2.27 27.36
C VAL A 387 18.53 -3.44 27.22
N LYS A 388 18.38 -4.02 26.02
CA LYS A 388 17.50 -5.19 25.80
C LYS A 388 17.95 -6.42 26.59
N LYS A 389 19.26 -6.65 26.69
CA LYS A 389 19.84 -7.76 27.48
C LYS A 389 19.57 -7.58 28.97
N HIS A 390 19.64 -6.35 29.46
CA HIS A 390 19.44 -6.00 30.88
C HIS A 390 18.04 -5.47 31.17
N MET A 391 17.09 -5.68 30.26
CA MET A 391 15.77 -5.05 30.35
C MET A 391 15.03 -5.45 31.62
N ASN A 392 15.19 -6.70 32.07
CA ASN A 392 14.59 -7.16 33.32
C ASN A 392 15.24 -6.54 34.57
N ASP A 393 16.48 -6.04 34.45
CA ASP A 393 17.25 -5.47 35.56
C ASP A 393 17.02 -3.96 35.71
N VAL A 394 16.66 -3.27 34.62
CA VAL A 394 16.58 -1.80 34.56
C VAL A 394 15.15 -1.25 34.47
N VAL A 395 14.19 -2.09 34.11
CA VAL A 395 12.80 -1.65 33.93
C VAL A 395 12.07 -1.69 35.29
N PRO A 396 11.28 -0.64 35.64
CA PRO A 396 10.49 -0.64 36.87
C PRO A 396 9.59 -1.87 36.97
N SER A 397 9.36 -2.36 38.20
CA SER A 397 8.56 -3.54 38.50
C SER A 397 7.17 -3.57 37.83
N ASP A 398 6.58 -2.40 37.64
CA ASP A 398 5.24 -2.27 37.04
C ASP A 398 5.27 -2.48 35.52
N LEU A 399 6.36 -2.12 34.83
CA LEU A 399 6.52 -2.42 33.41
C LEU A 399 6.97 -3.87 33.17
N LEU A 400 7.70 -4.48 34.11
CA LEU A 400 8.14 -5.87 34.01
C LEU A 400 6.96 -6.83 33.77
N LYS A 401 5.82 -6.60 34.42
CA LYS A 401 4.57 -7.37 34.23
C LYS A 401 3.95 -7.24 32.84
N THR A 402 4.33 -6.20 32.08
CA THR A 402 3.85 -5.97 30.71
C THR A 402 4.80 -6.58 29.66
N ILE A 403 6.05 -6.83 30.06
CA ILE A 403 7.12 -7.36 29.19
C ILE A 403 7.19 -8.89 29.27
N GLN A 404 6.90 -9.47 30.45
CA GLN A 404 6.72 -10.91 30.68
C GLN A 404 5.35 -11.37 30.20
#